data_AF-A0A2R6ND12-F1
#
_entry.id   AF-A0A2R6ND12-F1
#
_cell.length_a   1.000
_cell.length_b   1.000
_cell.length_c   1.000
_cell.angle_alpha   90.00
_cell.angle_beta   90.00
_cell.angle_gamma   90.00
#
_symmetry.space_group_name_H-M   'P 1'
#
loop_
_entity.id
_entity.type
_entity.pdbx_description
1 polymer ?
#
loop_
_entity_poly.entity_id
_entity_poly.type
_entity_poly.pdbx_seq_one_letter_code
_entity_poly.pdbx_strand_id
1 'polypeptide(L)'
;RPPLAPGVGPAMIRPTVTTEARRTFVADLEDRGFHSIDRRRTERMRTDGGDRARLTNYTARYVVESSVYDSELAIEAWLAVWIRDGAFRIAGGAYPTRGFDDLLAALDIEQEVDPTADREELLELVQAVE
;
A
#
# COMPACT_ATOMS: atom_id res chain seq x y z
N ARG A 1 -21.25 10.05 -13.70
CA ARG A 1 -20.02 10.47 -14.41
C ARG A 1 -20.30 10.35 -15.91
N PRO A 2 -20.03 11.36 -16.74
CA PRO A 2 -20.22 11.24 -18.19
C PRO A 2 -19.28 10.16 -18.75
N PRO A 3 -19.69 9.39 -19.76
CA PRO A 3 -18.81 8.42 -20.41
C PRO A 3 -17.67 9.13 -21.14
N LEU A 4 -16.50 8.48 -21.21
CA LEU A 4 -15.37 8.95 -22.02
C LEU A 4 -15.74 8.94 -23.51
N ALA A 5 -15.08 9.80 -24.29
CA ALA A 5 -15.31 9.90 -25.73
C ALA A 5 -15.10 8.55 -26.44
N PRO A 6 -15.91 8.23 -27.48
CA PRO A 6 -15.75 6.99 -28.25
C PRO A 6 -14.31 6.85 -28.76
N GLY A 7 -13.64 5.73 -28.44
CA GLY A 7 -12.25 5.45 -28.84
C GLY A 7 -11.19 5.67 -27.76
N VAL A 8 -11.53 6.33 -26.63
CA VAL A 8 -10.64 6.43 -25.46
C VAL A 8 -11.06 5.38 -24.44
N GLY A 9 -10.54 4.16 -24.59
CA GLY A 9 -10.71 3.13 -23.57
C GLY A 9 -9.98 3.53 -22.27
N PRO A 10 -10.41 3.05 -21.08
CA PRO A 10 -9.76 3.32 -19.80
C PRO A 10 -8.24 3.03 -19.82
N ALA A 11 -7.82 2.07 -20.63
CA ALA A 11 -6.41 1.75 -20.86
C ALA A 11 -5.56 2.95 -21.34
N MET A 12 -6.13 3.90 -22.09
CA MET A 12 -5.40 5.06 -22.64
C MET A 12 -4.97 6.05 -21.55
N ILE A 13 -5.78 6.23 -20.50
CA ILE A 13 -5.47 7.13 -19.38
C ILE A 13 -4.81 6.42 -18.20
N ARG A 14 -4.59 5.10 -18.31
CA ARG A 14 -3.97 4.29 -17.24
C ARG A 14 -2.64 4.83 -16.75
N PRO A 15 -1.71 5.33 -17.60
CA PRO A 15 -0.47 5.92 -17.11
C PRO A 15 -0.74 7.11 -16.17
N THR A 16 -1.63 8.03 -16.56
CA THR A 16 -2.01 9.20 -15.76
C THR A 16 -2.65 8.79 -14.44
N VAL A 17 -3.65 7.89 -14.47
CA VAL A 17 -4.30 7.41 -13.24
C VAL A 17 -3.30 6.71 -12.32
N THR A 18 -2.38 5.92 -12.87
CA THR A 18 -1.34 5.25 -12.07
C THR A 18 -0.41 6.25 -11.42
N THR A 19 -0.01 7.30 -12.14
CA THR A 19 0.85 8.36 -11.60
C THR A 19 0.15 9.14 -10.50
N GLU A 20 -1.10 9.57 -10.71
CA GLU A 20 -1.86 10.28 -9.69
C GLU A 20 -2.15 9.40 -8.47
N ALA A 21 -2.54 8.13 -8.66
CA ALA A 21 -2.74 7.19 -7.56
C ALA A 21 -1.49 7.05 -6.68
N ARG A 22 -0.30 6.97 -7.32
CA ARG A 22 0.98 6.91 -6.60
C ARG A 22 1.29 8.19 -5.85
N ARG A 23 1.00 9.34 -6.45
CA ARG A 23 1.22 10.64 -5.83
C ARG A 23 0.32 10.82 -4.60
N THR A 24 -0.97 10.54 -4.75
CA THR A 24 -1.92 10.59 -3.62
C THR A 24 -1.54 9.60 -2.54
N PHE A 25 -1.16 8.37 -2.88
CA PHE A 25 -0.73 7.38 -1.88
C PHE A 25 0.49 7.82 -1.08
N VAL A 26 1.50 8.43 -1.72
CA VAL A 26 2.67 8.97 -1.00
C VAL A 26 2.25 10.16 -0.13
N ALA A 27 1.42 11.07 -0.63
CA ALA A 27 0.92 12.19 0.16
C ALA A 27 0.12 11.70 1.39
N ASP A 28 -0.73 10.68 1.23
CA ASP A 28 -1.49 10.08 2.34
C ASP A 28 -0.56 9.43 3.37
N LEU A 29 0.58 8.88 2.97
CA LEU A 29 1.61 8.39 3.90
C LEU A 29 2.26 9.56 4.65
N GLU A 30 2.69 10.60 3.94
CA GLU A 30 3.30 11.80 4.57
C GLU A 30 2.35 12.46 5.57
N ASP A 31 1.09 12.65 5.18
CA ASP A 31 0.04 13.26 6.02
C ASP A 31 -0.26 12.44 7.27
N ARG A 32 -0.05 11.12 7.22
CA ARG A 32 -0.21 10.21 8.36
C ARG A 32 1.03 10.13 9.23
N GLY A 33 2.10 10.87 8.92
CA GLY A 33 3.32 10.93 9.71
C GLY A 33 4.40 9.94 9.28
N PHE A 34 4.25 9.27 8.14
CA PHE A 34 5.33 8.47 7.57
C PHE A 34 6.36 9.39 6.89
N HIS A 35 7.63 9.04 7.00
CA HIS A 35 8.74 9.79 6.39
C HIS A 35 9.75 8.85 5.71
N SER A 36 10.76 9.44 5.05
CA SER A 36 11.78 8.68 4.31
C SER A 36 11.16 7.68 3.32
N ILE A 37 10.16 8.15 2.56
CA ILE A 37 9.36 7.29 1.68
C ILE A 37 10.10 7.06 0.36
N ASP A 38 10.45 5.80 0.11
CA ASP A 38 11.19 5.38 -1.08
C ASP A 38 10.39 4.37 -1.90
N ARG A 39 10.25 4.63 -3.20
CA ARG A 39 9.68 3.65 -4.12
C ARG A 39 10.73 2.58 -4.43
N ARG A 40 10.36 1.31 -4.26
CA ARG A 40 11.25 0.18 -4.53
C ARG A 40 10.89 -0.50 -5.86
N ARG A 41 10.17 -1.62 -5.79
CA ARG A 41 9.85 -2.48 -6.92
C ARG A 41 8.42 -2.32 -7.40
N THR A 42 8.15 -2.85 -8.60
CA THR A 42 6.81 -3.02 -9.13
C THR A 42 6.58 -4.48 -9.44
N GLU A 43 5.43 -5.01 -9.06
CA GLU A 43 5.05 -6.41 -9.28
C GLU A 43 3.69 -6.50 -9.98
N ARG A 44 3.29 -7.73 -10.31
CA ARG A 44 1.97 -8.03 -10.87
C ARG A 44 1.32 -9.14 -10.08
N MET A 45 0.01 -9.01 -9.89
CA MET A 45 -0.83 -9.97 -9.18
C MET A 45 -2.14 -10.14 -9.94
N ARG A 46 -2.82 -11.26 -9.74
CA ARG A 46 -4.20 -11.44 -10.18
C ARG A 46 -5.12 -11.13 -9.00
N THR A 47 -6.19 -10.39 -9.24
CA THR A 47 -7.27 -10.24 -8.25
C THR A 47 -8.17 -11.46 -8.28
N ASP A 48 -9.04 -11.60 -7.29
CA ASP A 48 -10.03 -12.70 -7.25
C ASP A 48 -11.00 -12.63 -8.43
N GLY A 49 -11.28 -11.43 -8.93
CA GLY A 49 -12.03 -11.20 -10.17
C GLY A 49 -11.26 -11.58 -11.45
N GLY A 50 -10.00 -12.04 -11.36
CA GLY A 50 -9.16 -12.44 -12.48
C GLY A 50 -8.42 -11.29 -13.20
N ASP A 51 -8.64 -10.05 -12.78
CA ASP A 51 -7.97 -8.88 -13.36
C ASP A 51 -6.49 -8.83 -12.99
N ARG A 52 -5.71 -8.12 -13.81
CA ARG A 52 -4.25 -8.01 -13.59
C ARG A 52 -3.91 -6.69 -12.92
N ALA A 53 -3.59 -6.75 -11.64
CA ALA A 53 -3.12 -5.61 -10.87
C ALA A 53 -1.64 -5.34 -11.08
N ARG A 54 -1.28 -4.04 -11.17
CA ARG A 54 0.11 -3.58 -11.08
C ARG A 54 0.34 -3.04 -9.69
N LEU A 55 1.25 -3.67 -8.95
CA LEU A 55 1.62 -3.29 -7.60
C LEU A 55 2.86 -2.42 -7.62
N THR A 56 2.92 -1.43 -6.75
CA THR A 56 4.08 -0.59 -6.50
C THR A 56 4.40 -0.67 -5.01
N ASN A 57 5.63 -1.07 -4.68
CA ASN A 57 6.10 -1.15 -3.31
C ASN A 57 6.83 0.14 -2.92
N TYR A 58 6.60 0.54 -1.67
CA TYR A 58 7.24 1.65 -1.01
C TYR A 58 7.80 1.18 0.34
N THR A 59 8.92 1.76 0.75
CA THR A 59 9.43 1.66 2.12
C THR A 59 9.29 3.03 2.78
N ALA A 60 9.04 3.05 4.07
CA ALA A 60 8.95 4.28 4.86
C ALA A 60 9.43 4.05 6.29
N ARG A 61 9.52 5.14 7.05
CA ARG A 61 9.75 5.17 8.49
C ARG A 61 8.55 5.81 9.18
N TYR A 62 8.34 5.45 10.43
CA TYR A 62 7.30 6.05 11.28
C TYR A 62 7.84 6.21 12.69
N VAL A 63 7.87 7.44 13.20
CA VAL A 63 8.34 7.72 14.56
C VAL A 63 7.24 7.38 15.56
N VAL A 64 7.59 6.66 16.62
CA VAL A 64 6.71 6.44 17.78
C VAL A 64 7.39 7.05 19.00
N GLU A 65 6.82 8.15 19.49
CA GLU A 65 7.30 8.85 20.69
C GLU A 65 6.28 8.67 21.83
N SER A 66 6.72 8.08 22.93
CA SER A 66 5.93 7.85 24.14
C SER A 66 6.83 7.81 25.37
N SER A 67 6.26 7.73 26.56
CA SER A 67 7.03 7.62 27.81
C SER A 67 7.80 6.30 27.96
N VAL A 68 7.43 5.26 27.21
CA VAL A 68 7.99 3.90 27.33
C VAL A 68 8.73 3.44 26.07
N TYR A 69 8.57 4.17 24.96
CA TYR A 69 9.16 3.84 23.66
C TYR A 69 9.40 5.13 22.87
N ASP A 70 10.61 5.30 22.37
CA ASP A 70 11.06 6.43 21.56
C ASP A 70 12.00 5.90 20.47
N SER A 71 11.42 5.53 19.33
CA SER A 71 12.16 4.95 18.20
C SER A 71 11.32 4.98 16.92
N GLU A 72 11.91 4.52 15.81
CA GLU A 72 11.26 4.43 14.51
C GLU A 72 10.91 2.99 14.12
N LEU A 73 9.73 2.84 13.54
CA LEU A 73 9.30 1.62 12.86
C LEU A 73 9.75 1.65 11.38
N ALA A 74 10.25 0.51 10.88
CA ALA A 74 10.42 0.31 9.45
C ALA A 74 9.09 -0.15 8.85
N ILE A 75 8.64 0.49 7.77
CA ILE A 75 7.33 0.23 7.17
C ILE A 75 7.52 -0.20 5.72
N GLU A 76 6.78 -1.21 5.28
CA GLU A 76 6.55 -1.49 3.87
C GLU A 76 5.11 -1.18 3.50
N ALA A 77 4.91 -0.62 2.31
CA ALA A 77 3.60 -0.25 1.80
C ALA A 77 3.44 -0.68 0.34
N TRP A 78 2.23 -1.03 -0.04
CA TRP A 78 1.90 -1.53 -1.37
C TRP A 78 0.70 -0.80 -1.93
N LEU A 79 0.79 -0.38 -3.20
CA LEU A 79 -0.28 0.23 -3.97
C LEU A 79 -0.54 -0.56 -5.24
N ALA A 80 -1.76 -1.08 -5.40
CA ALA A 80 -2.24 -1.79 -6.57
C ALA A 80 -3.18 -0.92 -7.41
N VAL A 81 -3.01 -0.97 -8.74
CA VAL A 81 -3.90 -0.31 -9.70
C VAL A 81 -4.28 -1.29 -10.82
N TRP A 82 -5.58 -1.44 -11.07
CA TRP A 82 -6.14 -2.26 -12.16
C TRP A 82 -7.41 -1.64 -12.75
N ILE A 83 -7.94 -2.29 -13.78
CA ILE A 83 -9.21 -1.93 -14.41
C ILE A 83 -10.11 -3.16 -14.30
N ARG A 84 -11.33 -2.96 -13.80
CA ARG A 84 -12.42 -3.95 -13.75
C ARG A 84 -13.68 -3.29 -14.30
N ASP A 85 -14.37 -3.98 -15.21
CA ASP A 85 -15.61 -3.50 -15.84
C ASP A 85 -15.52 -2.07 -16.40
N GLY A 86 -14.37 -1.75 -17.02
CA GLY A 86 -14.12 -0.44 -17.63
C GLY A 86 -13.84 0.70 -16.63
N ALA A 87 -13.71 0.41 -15.33
CA ALA A 87 -13.41 1.40 -14.30
C ALA A 87 -12.09 1.06 -13.58
N PHE A 88 -11.36 2.09 -13.15
CA PHE A 88 -10.16 1.90 -12.35
C PHE A 88 -10.51 1.42 -10.94
N ARG A 89 -9.64 0.58 -10.42
CA ARG A 89 -9.58 0.19 -9.01
C ARG A 89 -8.20 0.49 -8.47
N ILE A 90 -8.18 1.00 -7.25
CA ILE A 90 -6.98 1.39 -6.52
C ILE A 90 -7.15 0.83 -5.11
N ALA A 91 -6.18 0.06 -4.65
CA ALA A 91 -6.16 -0.47 -3.30
C ALA A 91 -4.72 -0.51 -2.81
N GLY A 92 -4.53 -0.40 -1.50
CA GLY A 92 -3.21 -0.43 -0.92
C GLY A 92 -3.26 -0.42 0.59
N GLY A 93 -2.09 -0.55 1.20
CA GLY A 93 -1.93 -0.56 2.64
C GLY A 93 -0.45 -0.64 3.01
N ALA A 94 -0.18 -0.72 4.30
CA ALA A 94 1.15 -0.75 4.86
C ALA A 94 1.20 -1.62 6.12
N TYR A 95 2.36 -2.21 6.38
CA TYR A 95 2.64 -3.03 7.55
C TYR A 95 4.06 -2.77 8.07
N PRO A 96 4.31 -2.95 9.38
CA PRO A 96 5.66 -2.84 9.93
C PRO A 96 6.53 -4.03 9.48
N THR A 97 7.82 -3.75 9.31
CA THR A 97 8.82 -4.77 8.96
C THR A 97 9.91 -4.92 10.01
N ARG A 98 10.11 -3.90 10.86
CA ARG A 98 11.06 -3.90 11.99
C ARG A 98 10.64 -2.91 13.08
N GLY A 99 10.96 -3.22 14.33
CA GLY A 99 10.80 -2.35 15.49
C GLY A 99 9.43 -2.40 16.14
N PHE A 100 8.46 -3.07 15.50
CA PHE A 100 7.10 -3.20 16.04
C PHE A 100 7.05 -4.22 17.17
N ASP A 101 7.86 -5.28 17.08
CA ASP A 101 8.15 -6.22 18.14
C ASP A 101 8.70 -5.53 19.40
N ASP A 102 9.69 -4.64 19.23
CA ASP A 102 10.25 -3.85 20.34
C ASP A 102 9.18 -2.93 20.97
N LEU A 103 8.31 -2.34 20.15
CA LEU A 103 7.21 -1.50 20.62
C LEU A 103 6.19 -2.31 21.44
N LEU A 104 5.79 -3.48 20.96
CA LEU A 104 4.87 -4.37 21.67
C LEU A 104 5.47 -4.84 23.00
N ALA A 105 6.76 -5.19 23.01
CA ALA A 105 7.47 -5.55 24.24
C ALA A 105 7.53 -4.39 25.24
N ALA A 106 7.79 -3.15 24.80
CA ALA A 106 7.78 -1.97 25.65
C ALA A 106 6.39 -1.67 26.25
N LEU A 107 5.33 -2.15 25.62
CA LEU A 107 3.94 -2.04 26.07
C LEU A 107 3.46 -3.27 26.86
N ASP A 108 4.32 -4.25 27.13
CA ASP A 108 3.98 -5.52 27.78
C ASP A 108 2.89 -6.31 27.02
N ILE A 109 2.92 -6.24 25.68
CA ILE A 109 2.00 -6.94 24.78
C ILE A 109 2.73 -8.14 24.17
N GLU A 110 2.27 -9.35 24.52
CA GLU A 110 2.76 -10.59 23.93
C GLU A 110 2.02 -10.88 22.61
N GLN A 111 2.61 -10.45 21.50
CA GLN A 111 2.13 -10.75 20.15
C GLN A 111 3.31 -11.07 19.24
N GLU A 112 3.19 -12.16 18.48
CA GLU A 112 4.14 -12.50 17.44
C GLU A 112 3.97 -11.58 16.24
N VAL A 113 5.08 -11.02 15.76
CA VAL A 113 5.14 -10.17 14.57
C VAL A 113 5.82 -10.95 13.47
N ASP A 114 5.10 -11.20 12.38
CA ASP A 114 5.65 -11.83 11.18
C ASP A 114 5.39 -10.93 9.96
N PRO A 115 6.36 -10.10 9.56
CA PRO A 115 6.22 -9.23 8.39
C PRO A 115 5.95 -9.97 7.08
N THR A 116 6.25 -11.28 7.01
CA THR A 116 5.92 -12.10 5.84
C THR A 116 4.44 -12.41 5.82
N ALA A 117 3.88 -12.83 6.96
CA ALA A 117 2.44 -13.07 7.12
C ALA A 117 1.65 -11.77 6.92
N ASP A 118 2.09 -10.65 7.52
CA ASP A 118 1.44 -9.34 7.36
C ASP A 118 1.42 -8.89 5.89
N ARG A 119 2.50 -9.18 5.14
CA ARG A 119 2.55 -8.93 3.69
C ARG A 119 1.52 -9.78 2.96
N GLU A 120 1.47 -11.06 3.26
CA GLU A 120 0.54 -12.00 2.62
C GLU A 120 -0.90 -11.58 2.88
N GLU A 121 -1.26 -11.29 4.12
CA GLU A 121 -2.58 -10.78 4.51
C GLU A 121 -2.93 -9.48 3.77
N LEU A 122 -2.02 -8.50 3.74
CA LEU A 122 -2.26 -7.26 2.99
C LEU A 122 -2.52 -7.54 1.51
N LEU A 123 -1.74 -8.42 0.89
CA LEU A 123 -1.91 -8.73 -0.52
C LEU A 123 -3.19 -9.52 -0.79
N GLU A 124 -3.65 -10.37 0.13
CA GLU A 124 -4.95 -11.02 0.07
C GLU A 124 -6.10 -10.00 0.16
N LEU A 125 -6.03 -9.06 1.11
CA LEU A 125 -7.00 -7.97 1.22
C LEU A 125 -7.08 -7.12 -0.06
N VAL A 126 -5.93 -6.85 -0.68
CA VAL A 126 -5.87 -6.13 -1.97
C VAL A 126 -6.45 -6.97 -3.12
N GLN A 127 -6.25 -8.30 -3.13
CA GLN A 127 -6.79 -9.20 -4.15
C GLN A 127 -8.31 -9.29 -4.13
N ALA A 128 -8.91 -9.22 -2.94
CA ALA A 128 -10.35 -9.35 -2.73
C ALA A 128 -11.16 -8.10 -3.13
N VAL A 129 -10.52 -6.98 -3.48
CA VAL A 129 -11.21 -5.74 -3.86
C VAL A 129 -11.92 -5.89 -5.21
N GLU A 130 -13.20 -5.51 -5.23
CA GLU A 130 -14.08 -5.57 -6.41
C GLU A 130 -14.24 -4.25 -7.18
#